data_AF-A0A3D5K045-F1
#
_entry.id   AF-A0A3D5K045-F1
#
_cell.length_a   1.000
_cell.length_b   1.000
_cell.length_c   1.000
_cell.angle_alpha   90.00
_cell.angle_beta   90.00
_cell.angle_gamma   90.00
#
_symmetry.space_group_name_H-M   'P 1'
#
loop_
_entity.id
_entity.type
_entity.pdbx_description
1 polymer ?
#
loop_
_entity_poly.entity_id
_entity_poly.type
_entity_poly.pdbx_seq_one_letter_code
_entity_poly.pdbx_strand_id
1 'polypeptide(L)'
;MAFVLFKNENGEPLRWRLDEPDALVHPNVVNRETRAIRIHLAKDGWSDDKAESELNSIRSAAAQWQAVPGTILKFEEGKLLEPGVDINGEDNQNVIFWVKEAAPGGSVLVNNERTEISGALAVTFPTYFDDHTIVEADMVFNGVNHRWFTDYSNTFSKDNFVEAVALHEFGHYIGLQHSPLGAATMFSRTAAGVSVSAGLTLDEAAAAQSLYGRDSESDSFGAISGKVTMSGKGVFGAVVIVEDEHGNIVQSTVTDPSGDYDIAPIPPGKYRMRVSPLHSPDANQPLVRDIDISIEHQGAEVNFRPTDATDVTVNADDTTDADFSVRKGSSAFYINAVRPATIKENVFELAFEPFAIERTGTKQMIGVYSPSLPTSSAKLRLTGDGLTYGKTTYDQGVFVGFNLITVELTVAKNAKPGVRSLYVEKGNDRSYLNGFVEIISGTNDYDFDGVDDAWQREHFPVFASAASRAEADPDGDGYKNSEEHAAGNDPNNENSFPQLEINNITVNENGTTIQWDSLPGKRYQVWSKKDVAKATWKKVGEPQTARRAFTFLTDPSEREEIQFYRVQALP
;
A
#
# COMPACT_ATOMS: atom_id res chain seq x y z
N MET A 1 -11.98 -15.98 -4.77
CA MET A 1 -11.87 -14.51 -4.80
C MET A 1 -10.46 -14.18 -4.38
N ALA A 2 -9.85 -13.16 -4.99
CA ALA A 2 -8.50 -12.72 -4.64
C ALA A 2 -8.41 -12.40 -3.14
N PHE A 3 -7.20 -12.35 -2.58
CA PHE A 3 -6.95 -12.04 -1.16
C PHE A 3 -7.43 -13.15 -0.23
N VAL A 4 -7.07 -13.02 1.04
CA VAL A 4 -7.54 -13.93 2.08
C VAL A 4 -8.81 -13.32 2.66
N LEU A 5 -9.94 -13.93 2.33
CA LEU A 5 -11.26 -13.51 2.80
C LEU A 5 -11.82 -14.54 3.77
N PHE A 6 -12.50 -14.07 4.80
CA PHE A 6 -13.26 -14.93 5.69
C PHE A 6 -14.61 -15.28 5.06
N LYS A 7 -14.84 -16.55 4.74
CA LYS A 7 -16.02 -17.01 3.99
C LYS A 7 -16.85 -18.01 4.76
N ASN A 8 -18.17 -18.00 4.55
CA ASN A 8 -19.05 -19.01 5.12
C ASN A 8 -19.03 -20.30 4.28
N GLU A 9 -19.82 -21.29 4.67
CA GLU A 9 -19.92 -22.58 3.97
C GLU A 9 -20.45 -22.45 2.52
N ASN A 10 -21.13 -21.35 2.19
CA ASN A 10 -21.62 -21.05 0.84
C ASN A 10 -20.60 -20.27 0.00
N GLY A 11 -19.44 -19.93 0.57
CA GLY A 11 -18.40 -19.14 -0.11
C GLY A 11 -18.65 -17.62 -0.08
N GLU A 12 -19.62 -17.14 0.70
CA GLU A 12 -19.92 -15.72 0.83
C GLU A 12 -18.92 -15.05 1.79
N PRO A 13 -18.27 -13.95 1.38
CA PRO A 13 -17.27 -13.29 2.21
C PRO A 13 -17.92 -12.43 3.29
N LEU A 14 -17.23 -12.28 4.43
CA LEU A 14 -17.51 -11.28 5.45
C LEU A 14 -17.41 -9.89 4.84
N ARG A 15 -18.51 -9.12 4.88
CA ARG A 15 -18.54 -7.72 4.37
C ARG A 15 -19.73 -6.94 4.88
N TRP A 16 -19.67 -5.62 4.73
CA TRP A 16 -20.84 -4.77 4.80
C TRP A 16 -21.69 -4.90 3.51
N ARG A 17 -23.01 -5.04 3.64
CA ARG A 17 -23.95 -5.04 2.49
C ARG A 17 -24.41 -3.61 2.17
N LEU A 18 -23.51 -2.80 1.61
CA LEU A 18 -23.79 -1.37 1.30
C LEU A 18 -24.59 -1.18 0.00
N ASP A 19 -24.48 -2.13 -0.91
CA ASP A 19 -25.23 -2.28 -2.15
C ASP A 19 -26.72 -2.57 -1.89
N GLU A 20 -26.97 -3.50 -0.95
CA GLU A 20 -28.29 -3.93 -0.49
C GLU A 20 -28.39 -3.87 1.04
N PRO A 21 -28.57 -2.68 1.65
CA PRO A 21 -28.61 -2.54 3.10
C PRO A 21 -29.70 -3.37 3.76
N ASP A 22 -29.32 -4.28 4.66
CA ASP A 22 -30.25 -5.10 5.43
C ASP A 22 -31.08 -4.21 6.38
N ALA A 23 -32.40 -4.44 6.41
CA ALA A 23 -33.32 -3.70 7.26
C ALA A 23 -33.09 -3.92 8.78
N LEU A 24 -32.41 -5.01 9.15
CA LEU A 24 -32.00 -5.33 10.52
C LEU A 24 -30.73 -4.59 10.94
N VAL A 25 -29.91 -4.13 10.00
CA VAL A 25 -28.75 -3.28 10.32
C VAL A 25 -29.26 -1.91 10.77
N HIS A 26 -28.82 -1.52 11.96
CA HIS A 26 -29.28 -0.29 12.60
C HIS A 26 -28.75 0.94 11.87
N PRO A 27 -29.55 2.01 11.68
CA PRO A 27 -29.14 3.21 10.96
C PRO A 27 -28.02 4.03 11.63
N ASN A 28 -27.65 3.69 12.86
CA ASN A 28 -26.47 4.25 13.53
C ASN A 28 -25.17 3.49 13.24
N VAL A 29 -25.26 2.32 12.62
CA VAL A 29 -24.12 1.53 12.15
C VAL A 29 -23.88 1.82 10.67
N VAL A 30 -24.94 1.77 9.85
CA VAL A 30 -24.88 2.12 8.43
C VAL A 30 -25.99 3.11 8.11
N ASN A 31 -25.61 4.27 7.57
CA ASN A 31 -26.57 5.26 7.14
C ASN A 31 -27.33 4.79 5.90
N ARG A 32 -28.65 4.66 6.00
CA ARG A 32 -29.48 4.10 4.92
C ARG A 32 -29.57 4.98 3.68
N GLU A 33 -29.42 6.29 3.84
CA GLU A 33 -29.51 7.24 2.73
C GLU A 33 -28.16 7.35 2.00
N THR A 34 -27.08 7.56 2.76
CA THR A 34 -25.74 7.77 2.20
C THR A 34 -24.99 6.48 1.93
N ARG A 35 -25.48 5.34 2.46
CA ARG A 35 -24.84 4.01 2.48
C ARG A 35 -23.47 4.00 3.14
N ALA A 36 -23.16 5.00 3.97
CA ALA A 36 -21.90 5.10 4.68
C ALA A 36 -21.90 4.28 5.96
N ILE A 37 -20.80 3.60 6.24
CA ILE A 37 -20.52 2.97 7.53
C ILE A 37 -20.22 4.10 8.52
N ARG A 38 -21.00 4.18 9.59
CA ARG A 38 -20.85 5.23 10.60
C ARG A 38 -19.90 4.77 11.70
N ILE A 39 -18.84 5.54 11.93
CA ILE A 39 -17.83 5.28 12.96
C ILE A 39 -17.97 6.28 14.11
N HIS A 40 -17.77 5.81 15.33
CA HIS A 40 -17.82 6.63 16.54
C HIS A 40 -16.48 6.60 17.26
N LEU A 41 -15.79 7.74 17.34
CA LEU A 41 -14.48 7.82 17.99
C LEU A 41 -14.62 8.23 19.46
N ALA A 42 -13.90 7.57 20.35
CA ALA A 42 -13.71 8.06 21.72
C ALA A 42 -12.82 9.31 21.71
N LYS A 43 -13.31 10.41 22.30
CA LYS A 43 -12.71 11.74 22.12
C LYS A 43 -11.34 11.94 22.79
N ASP A 44 -10.96 11.05 23.69
CA ASP A 44 -9.77 11.19 24.54
C ASP A 44 -8.50 10.64 23.91
N GLY A 45 -8.60 9.86 22.83
CA GLY A 45 -7.44 9.23 22.19
C GLY A 45 -6.56 8.46 23.19
N TRP A 46 -5.30 8.30 22.83
CA TRP A 46 -4.25 7.81 23.71
C TRP A 46 -3.63 8.94 24.54
N SER A 47 -3.30 10.07 23.91
CA SER A 47 -2.62 11.21 24.56
C SER A 47 -3.56 12.39 24.80
N ASP A 48 -3.56 12.96 26.01
CA ASP A 48 -4.38 14.13 26.34
C ASP A 48 -4.11 15.36 25.43
N ASP A 49 -2.86 15.57 24.99
CA ASP A 49 -2.44 16.74 24.21
C ASP A 49 -2.41 16.49 22.68
N LYS A 50 -2.49 15.22 22.25
CA LYS A 50 -2.41 14.82 20.84
C LYS A 50 -3.63 14.04 20.35
N ALA A 51 -4.67 13.91 21.18
CA ALA A 51 -5.89 13.18 20.84
C ALA A 51 -6.42 13.55 19.44
N GLU A 52 -6.52 14.84 19.11
CA GLU A 52 -7.04 15.26 17.80
C GLU A 52 -6.17 14.75 16.63
N SER A 53 -4.84 14.76 16.76
CA SER A 53 -3.95 14.20 15.73
C SER A 53 -4.11 12.69 15.61
N GLU A 54 -4.31 11.98 16.74
CA GLU A 54 -4.55 10.54 16.76
C GLU A 54 -5.89 10.18 16.10
N LEU A 55 -6.94 10.96 16.37
CA LEU A 55 -8.24 10.83 15.71
C LEU A 55 -8.13 11.12 14.20
N ASN A 56 -7.36 12.14 13.80
CA ASN A 56 -7.12 12.43 12.39
C ASN A 56 -6.32 11.34 11.67
N SER A 57 -5.41 10.63 12.37
CA SER A 57 -4.78 9.43 11.83
C SER A 57 -5.79 8.30 11.58
N ILE A 58 -6.76 8.08 12.48
CA ILE A 58 -7.85 7.10 12.26
C ILE A 58 -8.70 7.53 11.05
N ARG A 59 -9.08 8.82 10.97
CA ARG A 59 -9.84 9.35 9.83
C ARG A 59 -9.09 9.20 8.52
N SER A 60 -7.77 9.40 8.52
CA SER A 60 -6.91 9.23 7.34
C SER A 60 -6.90 7.78 6.87
N ALA A 61 -6.82 6.82 7.80
CA ALA A 61 -6.92 5.40 7.48
C ALA A 61 -8.27 5.02 6.85
N ALA A 62 -9.39 5.47 7.41
CA ALA A 62 -10.71 5.27 6.82
C ALA A 62 -10.83 5.91 5.42
N ALA A 63 -10.25 7.10 5.28
CA ALA A 63 -10.28 7.87 4.03
C ALA A 63 -9.44 7.22 2.92
N GLN A 64 -8.32 6.55 3.24
CA GLN A 64 -7.55 5.74 2.29
C GLN A 64 -8.38 4.56 1.74
N TRP A 65 -9.11 3.82 2.59
CA TRP A 65 -10.00 2.76 2.11
C TRP A 65 -11.13 3.29 1.22
N GLN A 66 -11.72 4.44 1.59
CA GLN A 66 -12.71 5.13 0.75
C GLN A 66 -12.12 5.65 -0.58
N ALA A 67 -10.81 5.86 -0.63
CA ALA A 67 -10.09 6.34 -1.80
C ALA A 67 -9.99 5.31 -2.93
N VAL A 68 -10.14 4.01 -2.59
CA VAL A 68 -9.95 2.93 -3.56
C VAL A 68 -10.91 3.13 -4.75
N PRO A 69 -10.37 3.31 -5.98
CA PRO A 69 -11.18 3.58 -7.15
C PRO A 69 -12.18 2.46 -7.46
N GLY A 70 -13.34 2.83 -8.00
CA GLY A 70 -14.35 1.87 -8.43
C GLY A 70 -15.17 1.23 -7.31
N THR A 71 -15.01 1.69 -6.06
CA THR A 71 -15.75 1.14 -4.91
C THR A 71 -16.96 2.00 -4.50
N ILE A 72 -17.92 1.38 -3.82
CA ILE A 72 -19.03 2.04 -3.09
C ILE A 72 -18.70 2.26 -1.61
N LEU A 73 -17.52 1.83 -1.16
CA LEU A 73 -17.12 1.91 0.23
C LEU A 73 -17.11 3.37 0.69
N LYS A 74 -17.74 3.63 1.83
CA LYS A 74 -17.88 4.99 2.35
C LYS A 74 -17.96 4.97 3.87
N PHE A 75 -17.30 5.93 4.50
CA PHE A 75 -17.35 6.12 5.94
C PHE A 75 -17.94 7.49 6.27
N GLU A 76 -18.63 7.59 7.40
CA GLU A 76 -19.04 8.86 8.00
C GLU A 76 -18.77 8.86 9.50
N GLU A 77 -18.41 10.00 10.06
CA GLU A 77 -18.22 10.14 11.50
C GLU A 77 -19.56 10.44 12.19
N GLY A 78 -19.88 9.63 13.19
CA GLY A 78 -20.98 9.89 14.11
C GLY A 78 -20.60 10.88 15.21
N LYS A 79 -21.38 10.91 16.29
CA LYS A 79 -21.00 11.73 17.46
C LYS A 79 -19.76 11.12 18.13
N LEU A 80 -18.78 11.98 18.49
CA LEU A 80 -17.69 11.61 19.39
C LEU A 80 -18.24 11.13 20.75
N LEU A 81 -17.64 10.06 21.27
CA LEU A 81 -18.05 9.42 22.52
C LEU A 81 -17.20 9.92 23.70
N GLU A 82 -17.81 9.89 24.88
CA GLU A 82 -17.09 10.15 26.13
C GLU A 82 -16.17 8.96 26.46
N PRO A 83 -15.08 9.16 27.22
CA PRO A 83 -14.20 8.09 27.66
C PRO A 83 -14.94 7.01 28.46
N GLY A 84 -14.40 5.79 28.45
CA GLY A 84 -14.96 4.64 29.16
C GLY A 84 -15.90 3.76 28.32
N VAL A 85 -15.76 3.84 26.99
CA VAL A 85 -16.33 2.86 26.05
C VAL A 85 -15.55 1.54 26.10
N ASP A 86 -16.19 0.45 25.67
CA ASP A 86 -15.60 -0.87 25.54
C ASP A 86 -16.19 -1.56 24.30
N ILE A 87 -15.61 -2.67 23.87
CA ILE A 87 -16.13 -3.53 22.79
C ILE A 87 -17.51 -4.06 23.19
N ASN A 88 -18.51 -3.87 22.33
CA ASN A 88 -19.87 -4.33 22.56
C ASN A 88 -20.69 -4.41 21.27
N GLY A 89 -20.61 -5.54 20.56
CA GLY A 89 -21.34 -5.80 19.29
C GLY A 89 -22.88 -5.88 19.35
N GLU A 90 -23.51 -5.35 20.39
CA GLU A 90 -24.96 -5.32 20.59
C GLU A 90 -25.50 -3.89 20.87
N ASP A 91 -24.67 -2.83 20.79
CA ASP A 91 -25.11 -1.47 21.10
C ASP A 91 -25.47 -0.60 19.88
N ASN A 92 -25.32 -1.16 18.68
CA ASN A 92 -25.59 -0.48 17.41
C ASN A 92 -24.69 0.74 17.19
N GLN A 93 -23.46 0.69 17.69
CA GLN A 93 -22.44 1.69 17.46
C GLN A 93 -21.15 1.01 17.04
N ASN A 94 -20.56 1.46 15.93
CA ASN A 94 -19.23 1.01 15.60
C ASN A 94 -18.20 1.90 16.31
N VAL A 95 -17.69 1.47 17.47
CA VAL A 95 -16.80 2.30 18.30
C VAL A 95 -15.32 2.07 17.99
N ILE A 96 -14.53 3.16 18.00
CA ILE A 96 -13.07 3.12 17.91
C ILE A 96 -12.47 3.87 19.09
N PHE A 97 -11.62 3.20 19.88
CA PHE A 97 -11.07 3.76 21.12
C PHE A 97 -9.72 3.17 21.51
N TRP A 98 -9.09 3.74 22.55
CA TRP A 98 -7.92 3.17 23.22
C TRP A 98 -8.30 2.56 24.56
N VAL A 99 -7.90 1.31 24.79
CA VAL A 99 -7.83 0.78 26.16
C VAL A 99 -6.57 1.31 26.83
N LYS A 100 -6.73 1.98 27.97
CA LYS A 100 -5.63 2.68 28.68
C LYS A 100 -5.33 2.11 30.06
N GLU A 101 -6.11 1.16 30.52
CA GLU A 101 -5.94 0.52 31.82
C GLU A 101 -5.80 -1.00 31.67
N ALA A 102 -4.92 -1.58 32.47
CA ALA A 102 -4.77 -3.04 32.58
C ALA A 102 -5.67 -3.57 33.70
N ALA A 103 -6.15 -4.80 33.55
CA ALA A 103 -6.77 -5.53 34.63
C ALA A 103 -5.74 -5.86 35.75
N PRO A 104 -6.19 -6.17 36.97
CA PRO A 104 -5.31 -6.66 38.03
C PRO A 104 -4.48 -7.87 37.55
N GLY A 105 -3.16 -7.72 37.51
CA GLY A 105 -2.24 -8.74 36.95
C GLY A 105 -1.55 -8.32 35.65
N GLY A 106 -1.95 -7.20 35.05
CA GLY A 106 -1.27 -6.59 33.90
C GLY A 106 -1.81 -7.04 32.53
N SER A 107 -2.81 -7.91 32.49
CA SER A 107 -3.51 -8.27 31.26
C SER A 107 -4.34 -7.09 30.74
N VAL A 108 -4.36 -6.92 29.42
CA VAL A 108 -5.20 -5.91 28.75
C VAL A 108 -6.49 -6.60 28.34
N LEU A 109 -7.57 -6.35 29.08
CA LEU A 109 -8.87 -7.00 28.88
C LEU A 109 -9.88 -6.02 28.28
N VAL A 110 -10.67 -6.49 27.33
CA VAL A 110 -11.76 -5.77 26.64
C VAL A 110 -13.00 -6.66 26.56
N ASN A 111 -14.10 -6.13 26.02
CA ASN A 111 -15.37 -6.86 25.88
C ASN A 111 -15.85 -7.40 27.23
N ASN A 112 -15.93 -6.51 28.22
CA ASN A 112 -16.32 -6.81 29.59
C ASN A 112 -15.51 -7.97 30.19
N GLU A 113 -14.18 -7.88 30.07
CA GLU A 113 -13.18 -8.84 30.55
C GLU A 113 -13.22 -10.24 29.91
N ARG A 114 -13.89 -10.39 28.75
CA ARG A 114 -13.99 -11.69 28.06
C ARG A 114 -12.87 -11.95 27.07
N THR A 115 -12.20 -10.89 26.62
CA THR A 115 -11.13 -10.99 25.62
C THR A 115 -9.86 -10.34 26.12
N GLU A 116 -8.75 -11.08 26.05
CA GLU A 116 -7.42 -10.57 26.32
C GLU A 116 -6.73 -10.16 25.02
N ILE A 117 -6.24 -8.91 24.95
CA ILE A 117 -5.51 -8.37 23.79
C ILE A 117 -4.06 -8.00 24.13
N SER A 118 -3.53 -8.53 25.23
CA SER A 118 -2.16 -8.30 25.69
C SER A 118 -1.15 -8.54 24.57
N GLY A 119 -0.31 -7.54 24.29
CA GLY A 119 0.71 -7.60 23.24
C GLY A 119 0.23 -7.28 21.82
N ALA A 120 -1.07 -7.36 21.52
CA ALA A 120 -1.61 -6.88 20.24
C ALA A 120 -1.52 -5.35 20.17
N LEU A 121 -1.29 -4.79 18.97
CA LEU A 121 -1.26 -3.34 18.74
C LEU A 121 -2.68 -2.77 18.78
N ALA A 122 -3.57 -3.38 18.02
CA ALA A 122 -5.00 -3.12 18.01
C ALA A 122 -5.74 -4.41 17.63
N VAL A 123 -7.05 -4.42 17.79
CA VAL A 123 -7.92 -5.52 17.36
C VAL A 123 -9.28 -4.96 16.93
N THR A 124 -9.78 -5.48 15.81
CA THR A 124 -11.13 -5.22 15.31
C THR A 124 -12.07 -6.40 15.57
N PHE A 125 -13.28 -6.11 16.01
CA PHE A 125 -14.32 -7.05 16.42
C PHE A 125 -15.57 -6.88 15.54
N PRO A 126 -15.58 -7.45 14.32
CA PRO A 126 -16.78 -7.48 13.51
C PRO A 126 -17.81 -8.45 14.12
N THR A 127 -19.05 -7.99 14.24
CA THR A 127 -20.23 -8.80 14.54
C THR A 127 -21.03 -8.96 13.26
N TYR A 128 -21.48 -10.18 12.98
CA TYR A 128 -22.08 -10.54 11.70
C TYR A 128 -23.16 -11.62 11.85
N PHE A 129 -24.04 -11.68 10.85
CA PHE A 129 -25.02 -12.76 10.69
C PHE A 129 -24.40 -14.01 10.04
N ASP A 130 -25.13 -15.13 10.04
CA ASP A 130 -24.67 -16.41 9.45
C ASP A 130 -24.35 -16.31 7.94
N ASP A 131 -24.95 -15.34 7.23
CA ASP A 131 -24.67 -15.03 5.82
C ASP A 131 -23.41 -14.16 5.62
N HIS A 132 -22.65 -13.94 6.70
CA HIS A 132 -21.45 -13.12 6.76
C HIS A 132 -21.70 -11.62 6.44
N THR A 133 -22.93 -11.15 6.57
CA THR A 133 -23.23 -9.71 6.60
C THR A 133 -22.77 -9.10 7.91
N ILE A 134 -21.82 -8.15 7.86
CA ILE A 134 -21.40 -7.37 9.03
C ILE A 134 -22.54 -6.45 9.47
N VAL A 135 -22.84 -6.47 10.76
CA VAL A 135 -23.92 -5.70 11.39
C VAL A 135 -23.41 -4.67 12.40
N GLU A 136 -22.18 -4.84 12.88
CA GLU A 136 -21.48 -3.94 13.79
C GLU A 136 -19.98 -4.26 13.73
N ALA A 137 -19.10 -3.29 13.98
CA ALA A 137 -17.67 -3.55 14.12
C ALA A 137 -17.01 -2.54 15.08
N ASP A 138 -16.41 -3.04 16.14
CA ASP A 138 -15.66 -2.22 17.08
C ASP A 138 -14.16 -2.39 16.88
N MET A 139 -13.39 -1.36 17.21
CA MET A 139 -11.93 -1.36 17.10
C MET A 139 -11.31 -0.80 18.37
N VAL A 140 -10.35 -1.52 18.92
CA VAL A 140 -9.63 -1.09 20.13
C VAL A 140 -8.13 -1.07 19.88
N PHE A 141 -7.51 0.06 20.21
CA PHE A 141 -6.07 0.23 20.25
C PHE A 141 -5.54 -0.07 21.66
N ASN A 142 -4.44 -0.79 21.75
CA ASN A 142 -3.81 -1.12 23.02
C ASN A 142 -2.92 0.05 23.48
N GLY A 143 -3.48 0.94 24.29
CA GLY A 143 -2.76 2.05 24.93
C GLY A 143 -1.97 1.67 26.17
N VAL A 144 -2.04 0.40 26.62
CA VAL A 144 -1.38 -0.10 27.83
C VAL A 144 0.00 -0.65 27.55
N ASN A 145 0.13 -1.56 26.58
CA ASN A 145 1.40 -2.22 26.25
C ASN A 145 2.24 -1.42 25.24
N HIS A 146 1.59 -0.53 24.49
CA HIS A 146 2.19 0.14 23.34
C HIS A 146 2.12 1.65 23.46
N ARG A 147 3.06 2.30 22.78
CA ARG A 147 3.16 3.75 22.65
C ARG A 147 2.85 4.16 21.23
N TRP A 148 2.29 5.35 21.05
CA TRP A 148 1.71 5.79 19.79
C TRP A 148 2.27 7.14 19.35
N PHE A 149 2.33 7.36 18.03
CA PHE A 149 2.66 8.64 17.43
C PHE A 149 1.96 8.82 16.07
N THR A 150 1.88 10.07 15.60
CA THR A 150 1.10 10.45 14.40
C THR A 150 1.91 11.25 13.37
N ASP A 151 3.18 11.56 13.66
CA ASP A 151 4.03 12.34 12.75
C ASP A 151 4.64 11.43 11.67
N TYR A 152 4.06 11.47 10.48
CA TYR A 152 4.52 10.68 9.31
C TYR A 152 5.98 10.97 8.92
N SER A 153 6.51 12.16 9.21
CA SER A 153 7.89 12.51 8.86
C SER A 153 8.92 11.83 9.77
N ASN A 154 8.48 11.34 10.94
CA ASN A 154 9.35 10.68 11.92
C ASN A 154 9.50 9.18 11.64
N THR A 155 10.22 8.87 10.56
CA THR A 155 10.47 7.48 10.13
C THR A 155 11.32 6.65 11.09
N PHE A 156 11.97 7.27 12.07
CA PHE A 156 12.84 6.60 13.06
C PHE A 156 12.21 6.46 14.45
N SER A 157 10.92 6.78 14.59
CA SER A 157 10.20 6.58 15.84
C SER A 157 10.28 5.13 16.31
N LYS A 158 10.37 4.93 17.63
CA LYS A 158 10.28 3.60 18.26
C LYS A 158 8.86 3.26 18.70
N ASP A 159 7.97 4.23 18.61
CA ASP A 159 6.55 4.09 18.93
C ASP A 159 5.80 3.63 17.67
N ASN A 160 4.52 3.25 17.80
CA ASN A 160 3.72 2.72 16.68
C ASN A 160 2.96 3.84 15.97
N PHE A 161 2.99 3.83 14.64
CA PHE A 161 2.32 4.86 13.85
C PHE A 161 0.81 4.57 13.81
N VAL A 162 0.00 5.48 14.38
CA VAL A 162 -1.44 5.27 14.58
C VAL A 162 -2.14 4.96 13.26
N GLU A 163 -1.82 5.72 12.19
CA GLU A 163 -2.50 5.56 10.91
C GLU A 163 -2.22 4.21 10.26
N ALA A 164 -0.97 3.71 10.28
CA ALA A 164 -0.66 2.40 9.68
C ALA A 164 -1.39 1.25 10.41
N VAL A 165 -1.48 1.31 11.74
CA VAL A 165 -2.25 0.32 12.50
C VAL A 165 -3.74 0.47 12.26
N ALA A 166 -4.27 1.70 12.26
CA ALA A 166 -5.68 1.95 11.93
C ALA A 166 -6.02 1.45 10.53
N LEU A 167 -5.14 1.64 9.54
CA LEU A 167 -5.34 1.21 8.16
C LEU A 167 -5.47 -0.31 8.07
N HIS A 168 -4.61 -1.04 8.79
CA HIS A 168 -4.69 -2.50 8.94
C HIS A 168 -6.02 -2.93 9.59
N GLU A 169 -6.37 -2.33 10.72
CA GLU A 169 -7.60 -2.65 11.44
C GLU A 169 -8.85 -2.35 10.61
N PHE A 170 -8.85 -1.27 9.82
CA PHE A 170 -9.93 -1.00 8.87
C PHE A 170 -10.06 -2.08 7.81
N GLY A 171 -8.98 -2.80 7.45
CA GLY A 171 -9.07 -3.96 6.58
C GLY A 171 -9.90 -5.08 7.21
N HIS A 172 -9.68 -5.41 8.48
CA HIS A 172 -10.55 -6.33 9.24
C HIS A 172 -11.98 -5.79 9.38
N TYR A 173 -12.10 -4.47 9.60
CA TYR A 173 -13.37 -3.77 9.74
C TYR A 173 -14.24 -3.88 8.48
N ILE A 174 -13.63 -4.01 7.31
CA ILE A 174 -14.32 -4.22 6.03
C ILE A 174 -14.32 -5.69 5.57
N GLY A 175 -13.83 -6.63 6.39
CA GLY A 175 -13.98 -8.07 6.17
C GLY A 175 -12.75 -8.81 5.62
N LEU A 176 -11.57 -8.19 5.59
CA LEU A 176 -10.34 -8.84 5.15
C LEU A 176 -9.68 -9.67 6.26
N GLN A 177 -8.99 -10.74 5.88
CA GLN A 177 -8.02 -11.45 6.73
C GLN A 177 -6.60 -11.01 6.39
N HIS A 178 -5.61 -11.54 7.10
CA HIS A 178 -4.22 -11.17 6.86
C HIS A 178 -3.71 -11.64 5.49
N SER A 179 -2.89 -10.81 4.85
CA SER A 179 -2.24 -11.09 3.58
C SER A 179 -0.98 -11.96 3.75
N PRO A 180 -0.67 -12.86 2.80
CA PRO A 180 0.59 -13.59 2.79
C PRO A 180 1.80 -12.75 2.33
N LEU A 181 1.58 -11.49 1.94
CA LEU A 181 2.62 -10.59 1.46
C LEU A 181 3.20 -9.76 2.62
N GLY A 182 4.52 -9.64 2.70
CA GLY A 182 5.15 -8.89 3.80
C GLY A 182 4.82 -7.40 3.82
N ALA A 183 4.82 -6.73 2.66
CA ALA A 183 4.58 -5.30 2.53
C ALA A 183 3.10 -4.90 2.47
N ALA A 184 2.20 -5.88 2.46
CA ALA A 184 0.77 -5.62 2.52
C ALA A 184 0.42 -4.88 3.81
N THR A 185 -0.51 -3.92 3.74
CA THR A 185 -1.18 -3.35 4.90
C THR A 185 -1.76 -4.46 5.78
N MET A 186 -2.35 -5.48 5.16
CA MET A 186 -2.93 -6.63 5.86
C MET A 186 -1.91 -7.67 6.32
N PHE A 187 -0.61 -7.40 6.27
CA PHE A 187 0.38 -8.30 6.86
C PHE A 187 0.22 -8.32 8.39
N SER A 188 0.30 -9.52 9.00
CA SER A 188 0.00 -9.72 10.43
C SER A 188 1.01 -9.08 11.39
N ARG A 189 2.02 -8.37 10.88
CA ARG A 189 3.09 -7.72 11.64
C ARG A 189 3.43 -6.40 10.97
N THR A 190 3.76 -5.40 11.77
CA THR A 190 4.30 -4.13 11.28
C THR A 190 5.55 -3.74 12.07
N ALA A 191 6.35 -2.87 11.48
CA ALA A 191 7.52 -2.29 12.14
C ALA A 191 7.12 -1.06 12.97
N ALA A 192 7.87 -0.78 14.03
CA ALA A 192 7.81 0.52 14.68
C ALA A 192 8.23 1.64 13.71
N GLY A 193 7.73 2.85 13.94
CA GLY A 193 7.94 3.96 13.01
C GLY A 193 6.99 3.93 11.81
N VAL A 194 7.40 4.59 10.73
CA VAL A 194 6.64 4.63 9.46
C VAL A 194 7.25 3.61 8.51
N SER A 195 6.47 2.61 8.13
CA SER A 195 6.90 1.50 7.26
C SER A 195 6.07 1.45 5.98
N VAL A 196 6.38 0.48 5.11
CA VAL A 196 5.62 0.21 3.88
C VAL A 196 4.14 -0.12 4.12
N SER A 197 3.77 -0.50 5.36
CA SER A 197 2.37 -0.79 5.71
C SER A 197 1.51 0.46 5.92
N ALA A 198 2.06 1.67 5.74
CA ALA A 198 1.34 2.93 5.93
C ALA A 198 0.43 3.33 4.76
N GLY A 199 0.45 2.56 3.66
CA GLY A 199 -0.38 2.76 2.48
C GLY A 199 -0.91 1.45 1.93
N LEU A 200 -2.06 1.53 1.24
CA LEU A 200 -2.67 0.37 0.58
C LEU A 200 -1.85 -0.07 -0.62
N THR A 201 -1.62 -1.37 -0.76
CA THR A 201 -1.01 -1.91 -1.98
C THR A 201 -2.09 -2.21 -3.03
N LEU A 202 -1.67 -2.59 -4.24
CA LEU A 202 -2.60 -3.07 -5.27
C LEU A 202 -3.36 -4.32 -4.83
N ASP A 203 -2.80 -5.11 -3.90
CA ASP A 203 -3.45 -6.27 -3.29
C ASP A 203 -4.71 -5.79 -2.52
N GLU A 204 -4.55 -4.90 -1.54
CA GLU A 204 -5.68 -4.37 -0.76
C GLU A 204 -6.69 -3.57 -1.59
N ALA A 205 -6.23 -2.77 -2.57
CA ALA A 205 -7.12 -2.01 -3.44
C ALA A 205 -8.06 -2.95 -4.21
N ALA A 206 -7.53 -4.03 -4.76
CA ALA A 206 -8.35 -5.02 -5.43
C ALA A 206 -9.23 -5.84 -4.46
N ALA A 207 -8.84 -5.99 -3.19
CA ALA A 207 -9.68 -6.62 -2.17
C ALA A 207 -10.93 -5.79 -1.89
N ALA A 208 -10.75 -4.48 -1.73
CA ALA A 208 -11.86 -3.55 -1.60
C ALA A 208 -12.73 -3.51 -2.86
N GLN A 209 -12.16 -3.59 -4.07
CA GLN A 209 -12.92 -3.72 -5.31
C GLN A 209 -13.71 -5.04 -5.41
N SER A 210 -13.17 -6.13 -4.86
CA SER A 210 -13.86 -7.43 -4.82
C SER A 210 -15.08 -7.40 -3.90
N LEU A 211 -14.94 -6.78 -2.73
CA LEU A 211 -16.02 -6.72 -1.73
C LEU A 211 -17.02 -5.59 -1.99
N TYR A 212 -16.57 -4.46 -2.54
CA TYR A 212 -17.32 -3.21 -2.62
C TYR A 212 -17.26 -2.56 -4.00
N GLY A 213 -16.92 -3.29 -5.05
CA GLY A 213 -16.89 -2.78 -6.43
C GLY A 213 -18.27 -2.29 -6.89
N ARG A 214 -18.27 -1.31 -7.79
CA ARG A 214 -19.48 -0.80 -8.45
C ARG A 214 -19.89 -1.73 -9.59
N ASP A 215 -21.18 -2.10 -9.64
CA ASP A 215 -21.74 -2.92 -10.73
C ASP A 215 -21.45 -2.33 -12.12
N SER A 216 -21.39 -1.00 -12.27
CA SER A 216 -21.11 -0.34 -13.55
C SER A 216 -19.69 -0.59 -14.09
N GLU A 217 -18.79 -1.13 -13.27
CA GLU A 217 -17.39 -1.38 -13.62
C GLU A 217 -17.08 -2.89 -13.71
N SER A 218 -18.02 -3.79 -13.41
CA SER A 218 -17.79 -5.25 -13.43
C SER A 218 -17.27 -5.73 -14.77
N ASP A 219 -17.86 -5.26 -15.87
CA ASP A 219 -17.54 -5.67 -17.24
C ASP A 219 -16.18 -5.14 -17.73
N SER A 220 -15.50 -4.31 -16.92
CA SER A 220 -14.17 -3.77 -17.22
C SER A 220 -13.02 -4.60 -16.67
N PHE A 221 -13.32 -5.56 -15.78
CA PHE A 221 -12.36 -6.47 -15.16
C PHE A 221 -12.52 -7.89 -15.68
N GLY A 222 -11.47 -8.70 -15.55
CA GLY A 222 -11.54 -10.15 -15.69
C GLY A 222 -11.33 -10.84 -14.35
N ALA A 223 -11.25 -12.17 -14.40
CA ALA A 223 -10.94 -13.02 -13.27
C ALA A 223 -9.91 -14.10 -13.68
N ILE A 224 -9.25 -14.69 -12.69
CA ILE A 224 -8.47 -15.91 -12.84
C ILE A 224 -8.95 -16.91 -11.79
N SER A 225 -9.17 -18.16 -12.17
CA SER A 225 -9.48 -19.23 -11.21
C SER A 225 -8.67 -20.49 -11.52
N GLY A 226 -8.51 -21.36 -10.54
CA GLY A 226 -7.85 -22.64 -10.78
C GLY A 226 -7.60 -23.42 -9.51
N LYS A 227 -6.88 -24.52 -9.68
CA LYS A 227 -6.52 -25.43 -8.59
C LYS A 227 -5.01 -25.65 -8.50
N VAL A 228 -4.49 -25.62 -7.27
CA VAL A 228 -3.14 -26.09 -6.95
C VAL A 228 -3.22 -27.54 -6.50
N THR A 229 -2.51 -28.42 -7.20
CA THR A 229 -2.48 -29.85 -6.88
C THR A 229 -1.08 -30.38 -6.64
N MET A 230 -0.96 -31.33 -5.72
CA MET A 230 0.25 -32.12 -5.47
C MET A 230 -0.10 -33.61 -5.56
N SER A 231 0.47 -34.30 -6.55
CA SER A 231 0.16 -35.72 -6.82
C SER A 231 -1.36 -35.99 -6.98
N GLY A 232 -2.07 -35.06 -7.63
CA GLY A 232 -3.51 -35.15 -7.90
C GLY A 232 -4.44 -34.80 -6.72
N LYS A 233 -3.91 -34.33 -5.59
CA LYS A 233 -4.69 -33.82 -4.46
C LYS A 233 -4.56 -32.31 -4.35
N GLY A 234 -5.61 -31.63 -3.91
CA GLY A 234 -5.57 -30.20 -3.58
C GLY A 234 -4.49 -29.90 -2.54
N VAL A 235 -3.84 -28.76 -2.69
CA VAL A 235 -2.85 -28.25 -1.72
C VAL A 235 -3.49 -27.13 -0.93
N PHE A 236 -3.68 -27.33 0.36
CA PHE A 236 -4.25 -26.32 1.25
C PHE A 236 -3.22 -25.26 1.64
N GLY A 237 -3.56 -23.97 1.53
CA GLY A 237 -2.73 -22.86 1.98
C GLY A 237 -1.49 -22.60 1.10
N ALA A 238 -1.47 -23.08 -0.14
CA ALA A 238 -0.50 -22.65 -1.13
C ALA A 238 -0.73 -21.18 -1.51
N VAL A 239 0.32 -20.36 -1.47
CA VAL A 239 0.28 -18.95 -1.85
C VAL A 239 0.32 -18.83 -3.36
N VAL A 240 -0.71 -18.25 -3.95
CA VAL A 240 -0.81 -17.93 -5.38
C VAL A 240 -0.52 -16.44 -5.56
N ILE A 241 0.41 -16.12 -6.45
CA ILE A 241 0.91 -14.74 -6.64
C ILE A 241 0.77 -14.38 -8.10
N VAL A 242 0.20 -13.20 -8.35
CA VAL A 242 0.05 -12.59 -9.66
C VAL A 242 0.96 -11.38 -9.76
N GLU A 243 1.85 -11.40 -10.74
CA GLU A 243 2.85 -10.36 -10.99
C GLU A 243 2.57 -9.68 -12.35
N ASP A 244 2.75 -8.36 -12.43
CA ASP A 244 2.71 -7.64 -13.70
C ASP A 244 3.94 -7.92 -14.58
N GLU A 245 3.97 -7.32 -15.77
CA GLU A 245 5.11 -7.46 -16.69
C GLU A 245 6.43 -6.94 -16.09
N HIS A 246 6.34 -5.97 -15.18
CA HIS A 246 7.49 -5.42 -14.48
C HIS A 246 7.95 -6.32 -13.36
N GLY A 247 7.10 -7.21 -12.81
CA GLY A 247 7.36 -8.11 -11.68
C GLY A 247 6.87 -7.59 -10.33
N ASN A 248 6.02 -6.54 -10.34
CA ASN A 248 5.27 -6.09 -9.18
C ASN A 248 4.17 -7.11 -8.87
N ILE A 249 3.99 -7.46 -7.61
CA ILE A 249 2.82 -8.22 -7.18
C ILE A 249 1.62 -7.29 -7.27
N VAL A 250 0.62 -7.70 -8.05
CA VAL A 250 -0.64 -6.97 -8.17
C VAL A 250 -1.71 -7.57 -7.27
N GLN A 251 -1.72 -8.90 -7.11
CA GLN A 251 -2.65 -9.63 -6.27
C GLN A 251 -2.05 -10.94 -5.78
N SER A 252 -2.55 -11.43 -4.65
CA SER A 252 -2.22 -12.70 -4.06
C SER A 252 -3.42 -13.33 -3.36
N THR A 253 -3.38 -14.63 -3.15
CA THR A 253 -4.33 -15.35 -2.30
C THR A 253 -3.70 -16.64 -1.76
N VAL A 254 -4.40 -17.33 -0.89
CA VAL A 254 -4.07 -18.69 -0.44
C VAL A 254 -5.19 -19.64 -0.86
N THR A 255 -4.79 -20.85 -1.24
CA THR A 255 -5.72 -21.89 -1.66
C THR A 255 -6.53 -22.46 -0.49
N ASP A 256 -7.79 -22.80 -0.78
CA ASP A 256 -8.68 -23.47 0.16
C ASP A 256 -8.29 -24.94 0.41
N PRO A 257 -8.99 -25.68 1.31
CA PRO A 257 -8.67 -27.09 1.58
C PRO A 257 -8.77 -28.03 0.37
N SER A 258 -9.53 -27.65 -0.66
CA SER A 258 -9.66 -28.38 -1.93
C SER A 258 -8.56 -28.01 -2.94
N GLY A 259 -7.70 -27.06 -2.59
CA GLY A 259 -6.65 -26.49 -3.44
C GLY A 259 -7.16 -25.44 -4.42
N ASP A 260 -8.43 -25.03 -4.32
CA ASP A 260 -9.04 -24.04 -5.20
C ASP A 260 -8.61 -22.63 -4.81
N TYR A 261 -8.50 -21.77 -5.82
CA TYR A 261 -8.28 -20.34 -5.64
C TYR A 261 -9.00 -19.56 -6.74
N ASP A 262 -9.32 -18.30 -6.44
CA ASP A 262 -9.68 -17.34 -7.48
C ASP A 262 -8.99 -16.01 -7.21
N ILE A 263 -8.80 -15.23 -8.26
CA ILE A 263 -8.22 -13.91 -8.30
C ILE A 263 -9.19 -13.02 -9.07
N ALA A 264 -9.92 -12.16 -8.37
CA ALA A 264 -10.94 -11.30 -8.96
C ALA A 264 -11.29 -10.13 -8.01
N PRO A 265 -11.59 -8.93 -8.55
CA PRO A 265 -11.46 -8.52 -9.96
C PRO A 265 -9.99 -8.24 -10.31
N ILE A 266 -9.57 -8.47 -11.56
CA ILE A 266 -8.22 -8.12 -12.02
C ILE A 266 -8.30 -7.41 -13.39
N PRO A 267 -7.57 -6.30 -13.61
CA PRO A 267 -7.62 -5.62 -14.91
C PRO A 267 -7.25 -6.55 -16.08
N PRO A 268 -7.84 -6.35 -17.27
CA PRO A 268 -7.43 -7.08 -18.46
C PRO A 268 -5.96 -6.79 -18.79
N GLY A 269 -5.21 -7.82 -19.11
CA GLY A 269 -3.77 -7.66 -19.30
C GLY A 269 -3.01 -8.98 -19.36
N LYS A 270 -1.68 -8.85 -19.38
CA LYS A 270 -0.75 -9.98 -19.30
C LYS A 270 -0.09 -9.98 -17.94
N TYR A 271 -0.10 -11.14 -17.31
CA TYR A 271 0.42 -11.36 -15.98
C TYR A 271 1.32 -12.58 -15.97
N ARG A 272 2.13 -12.67 -14.91
CA ARG A 272 2.89 -13.87 -14.57
C ARG A 272 2.37 -14.40 -13.24
N MET A 273 2.11 -15.70 -13.19
CA MET A 273 1.60 -16.34 -12.00
C MET A 273 2.55 -17.43 -11.51
N ARG A 274 2.68 -17.53 -10.19
CA ARG A 274 3.45 -18.60 -9.55
C ARG A 274 2.81 -19.01 -8.23
N VAL A 275 3.18 -20.21 -7.80
CA VAL A 275 2.74 -20.79 -6.53
C VAL A 275 3.95 -21.08 -5.65
N SER A 276 3.84 -20.77 -4.35
CA SER A 276 4.87 -21.08 -3.36
C SER A 276 4.25 -21.51 -2.04
N PRO A 277 4.95 -22.34 -1.23
CA PRO A 277 4.52 -22.58 0.15
C PRO A 277 4.62 -21.28 0.96
N LEU A 278 3.81 -21.13 2.01
CA LEU A 278 3.87 -19.99 2.93
C LEU A 278 5.28 -19.80 3.52
N HIS A 279 5.90 -20.91 3.91
CA HIS A 279 7.27 -20.96 4.40
C HIS A 279 7.89 -22.35 4.18
N SER A 280 9.15 -22.53 4.58
CA SER A 280 9.77 -23.86 4.60
C SER A 280 9.34 -24.65 5.83
N PRO A 281 9.08 -25.97 5.73
CA PRO A 281 8.85 -26.83 6.89
C PRO A 281 10.04 -26.88 7.87
N ASP A 282 11.24 -26.55 7.40
CA ASP A 282 12.47 -26.53 8.21
C ASP A 282 12.69 -25.18 8.93
N ALA A 283 11.76 -24.23 8.77
CA ALA A 283 11.81 -22.93 9.40
C ALA A 283 11.38 -22.99 10.87
N ASN A 284 12.32 -22.80 11.79
CA ASN A 284 12.01 -22.75 13.23
C ASN A 284 11.25 -21.48 13.64
N GLN A 285 11.40 -20.40 12.87
CA GLN A 285 10.70 -19.12 13.02
C GLN A 285 10.46 -18.56 11.61
N PRO A 286 9.41 -19.01 10.91
CA PRO A 286 9.08 -18.47 9.60
C PRO A 286 8.56 -17.03 9.74
N LEU A 287 8.75 -16.24 8.68
CA LEU A 287 8.28 -14.85 8.60
C LEU A 287 6.76 -14.75 8.44
N VAL A 288 6.16 -15.73 7.76
CA VAL A 288 4.71 -15.87 7.59
C VAL A 288 4.34 -17.31 7.94
N ARG A 289 3.47 -17.50 8.93
CA ARG A 289 2.89 -18.79 9.29
C ARG A 289 1.49 -18.94 8.70
N ASP A 290 1.02 -20.17 8.72
CA ASP A 290 -0.38 -20.51 8.49
C ASP A 290 -1.33 -19.76 9.42
N ILE A 291 -1.08 -19.77 10.73
CA ILE A 291 -1.88 -19.05 11.73
C ILE A 291 -1.73 -17.52 11.64
N ASP A 292 -0.68 -17.03 10.99
CA ASP A 292 -0.51 -15.60 10.73
C ASP A 292 -1.49 -15.14 9.63
N ILE A 293 -1.97 -16.05 8.76
CA ILE A 293 -3.03 -15.76 7.78
C ILE A 293 -4.39 -15.71 8.47
N SER A 294 -4.78 -16.83 9.08
CA SER A 294 -5.92 -16.93 10.00
C SER A 294 -5.85 -18.26 10.75
N ILE A 295 -6.62 -18.37 11.85
CA ILE A 295 -6.72 -19.64 12.60
C ILE A 295 -7.26 -20.79 11.73
N GLU A 296 -8.09 -20.48 10.73
CA GLU A 296 -8.68 -21.46 9.81
C GLU A 296 -7.66 -22.06 8.85
N HIS A 297 -6.57 -21.34 8.59
CA HIS A 297 -5.47 -21.80 7.74
C HIS A 297 -4.49 -22.70 8.47
N GLN A 298 -4.66 -22.92 9.79
CA GLN A 298 -3.79 -23.79 10.57
C GLN A 298 -3.70 -25.18 9.94
N GLY A 299 -2.46 -25.65 9.71
CA GLY A 299 -2.20 -26.92 9.04
C GLY A 299 -2.03 -26.82 7.52
N ALA A 300 -1.81 -25.61 6.98
CA ALA A 300 -1.43 -25.41 5.59
C ALA A 300 -0.27 -26.34 5.16
N GLU A 301 -0.34 -26.86 3.93
CA GLU A 301 0.68 -27.74 3.39
C GLU A 301 1.87 -26.92 2.92
N VAL A 302 3.02 -27.05 3.59
CA VAL A 302 4.26 -26.31 3.28
C VAL A 302 5.35 -27.17 2.64
N ASN A 303 5.14 -28.49 2.55
CA ASN A 303 6.13 -29.44 2.05
C ASN A 303 6.03 -29.66 0.52
N PHE A 304 6.06 -28.56 -0.22
CA PHE A 304 6.13 -28.55 -1.69
C PHE A 304 7.06 -27.46 -2.22
N ARG A 305 7.57 -27.68 -3.43
CA ARG A 305 8.51 -26.75 -4.09
C ARG A 305 7.74 -25.65 -4.82
N PRO A 306 8.21 -24.40 -4.78
CA PRO A 306 7.60 -23.33 -5.56
C PRO A 306 7.69 -23.62 -7.06
N THR A 307 6.73 -23.10 -7.82
CA THR A 307 6.73 -23.19 -9.28
C THR A 307 7.60 -22.09 -9.89
N ASP A 308 8.00 -22.29 -11.15
CA ASP A 308 8.39 -21.16 -11.99
C ASP A 308 7.14 -20.32 -12.34
N ALA A 309 7.37 -19.07 -12.73
CA ALA A 309 6.31 -18.19 -13.19
C ALA A 309 5.79 -18.65 -14.56
N THR A 310 4.47 -18.61 -14.74
CA THR A 310 3.77 -18.94 -15.99
C THR A 310 2.99 -17.72 -16.47
N ASP A 311 3.05 -17.43 -17.77
CA ASP A 311 2.32 -16.30 -18.35
C ASP A 311 0.82 -16.61 -18.43
N VAL A 312 -0.01 -15.63 -18.05
CA VAL A 312 -1.47 -15.69 -18.10
C VAL A 312 -1.98 -14.40 -18.76
N THR A 313 -3.00 -14.53 -19.61
CA THR A 313 -3.69 -13.38 -20.22
C THR A 313 -5.10 -13.33 -19.68
N VAL A 314 -5.51 -12.15 -19.21
CA VAL A 314 -6.84 -11.86 -18.68
C VAL A 314 -7.56 -10.97 -19.69
N ASN A 315 -8.80 -11.33 -20.02
CA ASN A 315 -9.70 -10.49 -20.80
C ASN A 315 -10.78 -9.92 -19.87
N ALA A 316 -11.37 -8.79 -20.27
CA ALA A 316 -12.52 -8.23 -19.56
C ALA A 316 -13.73 -9.17 -19.69
N ASP A 317 -14.56 -9.25 -18.64
CA ASP A 317 -15.77 -10.06 -18.56
C ASP A 317 -15.51 -11.56 -18.87
N ASP A 318 -14.31 -12.04 -18.54
CA ASP A 318 -13.89 -13.42 -18.76
C ASP A 318 -13.14 -13.95 -17.53
N THR A 319 -13.24 -15.26 -17.32
CA THR A 319 -12.47 -15.96 -16.29
C THR A 319 -11.43 -16.84 -16.95
N THR A 320 -10.16 -16.52 -16.72
CA THR A 320 -9.05 -17.34 -17.21
C THR A 320 -8.76 -18.49 -16.26
N ASP A 321 -8.77 -19.72 -16.77
CA ASP A 321 -8.35 -20.90 -16.01
C ASP A 321 -6.82 -21.00 -15.90
N ALA A 322 -6.29 -21.21 -14.70
CA ALA A 322 -4.87 -21.34 -14.42
C ALA A 322 -4.56 -22.42 -13.36
N ASP A 323 -4.46 -23.68 -13.77
CA ASP A 323 -4.10 -24.76 -12.84
C ASP A 323 -2.59 -24.87 -12.59
N PHE A 324 -2.22 -25.23 -11.37
CA PHE A 324 -0.83 -25.50 -10.99
C PHE A 324 -0.65 -26.91 -10.44
N SER A 325 0.40 -27.60 -10.91
CA SER A 325 0.86 -28.87 -10.34
C SER A 325 2.20 -28.65 -9.64
N VAL A 326 2.22 -28.76 -8.32
CA VAL A 326 3.44 -28.58 -7.50
C VAL A 326 4.11 -29.92 -7.20
N ARG A 327 5.42 -29.86 -6.95
CA ARG A 327 6.24 -31.04 -6.64
C ARG A 327 6.41 -31.16 -5.13
N LYS A 328 6.20 -32.36 -4.59
CA LYS A 328 6.42 -32.64 -3.17
C LYS A 328 7.88 -32.41 -2.76
N GLY A 329 8.07 -31.92 -1.53
CA GLY A 329 9.37 -31.67 -0.90
C GLY A 329 9.66 -30.18 -0.74
N SER A 330 10.58 -29.83 0.16
CA SER A 330 11.04 -28.46 0.36
C SER A 330 12.31 -28.12 -0.42
N SER A 331 12.63 -26.83 -0.51
CA SER A 331 13.95 -26.36 -0.90
C SER A 331 14.97 -26.65 0.19
N ALA A 332 16.22 -26.95 -0.20
CA ALA A 332 17.29 -27.29 0.75
C ALA A 332 17.70 -26.14 1.70
N PHE A 333 17.17 -24.95 1.47
CA PHE A 333 17.40 -23.75 2.28
C PHE A 333 16.16 -22.87 2.21
N TYR A 334 16.07 -21.93 3.14
CA TYR A 334 14.96 -20.99 3.25
C TYR A 334 15.41 -19.62 3.74
N ILE A 335 14.51 -18.63 3.74
CA ILE A 335 14.78 -17.27 4.25
C ILE A 335 14.07 -17.10 5.59
N ASN A 336 14.77 -16.59 6.62
CA ASN A 336 14.21 -16.34 7.96
C ASN A 336 14.09 -14.85 8.30
N ALA A 337 14.96 -14.04 7.73
CA ALA A 337 15.07 -12.62 8.05
C ALA A 337 15.74 -11.90 6.88
N VAL A 338 15.61 -10.59 6.85
CA VAL A 338 16.17 -9.73 5.82
C VAL A 338 17.25 -8.81 6.40
N ARG A 339 18.17 -8.41 5.54
CA ARG A 339 19.01 -7.23 5.72
C ARG A 339 18.39 -6.12 4.87
N PRO A 340 17.72 -5.11 5.48
CA PRO A 340 17.13 -4.00 4.75
C PRO A 340 18.17 -3.27 3.88
N ALA A 341 17.68 -2.54 2.87
CA ALA A 341 18.53 -1.82 1.94
C ALA A 341 19.40 -0.78 2.65
N THR A 342 20.70 -0.80 2.36
CA THR A 342 21.65 0.16 2.94
C THR A 342 22.79 0.51 2.00
N ILE A 343 23.21 1.77 2.01
CA ILE A 343 24.44 2.22 1.33
C ILE A 343 25.70 2.01 2.17
N LYS A 344 25.54 1.60 3.45
CA LYS A 344 26.65 1.43 4.40
C LYS A 344 27.09 -0.03 4.43
N GLU A 345 28.23 -0.34 3.80
CA GLU A 345 28.72 -1.72 3.62
C GLU A 345 28.83 -2.52 4.94
N ASN A 346 29.22 -1.85 6.03
CA ASN A 346 29.47 -2.47 7.34
C ASN A 346 28.26 -2.46 8.29
N VAL A 347 27.08 -2.06 7.83
CA VAL A 347 25.85 -2.12 8.63
C VAL A 347 25.13 -3.43 8.37
N PHE A 348 25.12 -4.30 9.37
CA PHE A 348 24.37 -5.55 9.37
C PHE A 348 23.20 -5.40 10.32
N GLU A 349 22.00 -5.62 9.79
CA GLU A 349 20.75 -5.49 10.52
C GLU A 349 19.95 -6.77 10.27
N LEU A 350 19.47 -7.38 11.35
CA LEU A 350 18.61 -8.55 11.32
C LEU A 350 17.18 -8.09 11.51
N ALA A 351 16.41 -7.97 10.43
CA ALA A 351 15.03 -7.53 10.44
C ALA A 351 14.07 -8.65 10.02
N PHE A 352 12.87 -8.63 10.56
CA PHE A 352 11.80 -9.60 10.27
C PHE A 352 10.60 -8.94 9.56
N GLU A 353 10.71 -7.65 9.30
CA GLU A 353 9.70 -6.79 8.71
C GLU A 353 10.03 -6.55 7.22
N PRO A 354 9.02 -6.21 6.39
CA PRO A 354 9.27 -5.75 5.03
C PRO A 354 10.05 -4.43 5.02
N PHE A 355 10.66 -4.09 3.88
CA PHE A 355 11.40 -2.84 3.74
C PHE A 355 11.24 -2.21 2.35
N ALA A 356 11.41 -0.89 2.30
CA ALA A 356 11.39 -0.12 1.06
C ALA A 356 12.78 -0.03 0.43
N ILE A 357 12.83 0.12 -0.90
CA ILE A 357 14.02 0.48 -1.67
C ILE A 357 13.69 1.66 -2.57
N GLU A 358 14.43 2.75 -2.41
CA GLU A 358 14.32 3.89 -3.31
C GLU A 358 15.00 3.62 -4.67
N ARG A 359 14.35 4.13 -5.73
CA ARG A 359 14.86 4.12 -7.11
C ARG A 359 15.89 5.22 -7.39
N THR A 360 16.92 5.35 -6.55
CA THR A 360 17.91 6.44 -6.65
C THR A 360 18.90 6.28 -7.82
N GLY A 361 19.02 5.08 -8.40
CA GLY A 361 20.10 4.72 -9.31
C GLY A 361 21.47 4.58 -8.63
N THR A 362 21.51 4.68 -7.29
CA THR A 362 22.73 4.42 -6.53
C THR A 362 22.79 2.97 -6.09
N LYS A 363 24.02 2.50 -5.86
CA LYS A 363 24.30 1.16 -5.40
C LYS A 363 23.93 1.04 -3.92
N GLN A 364 23.16 0.01 -3.60
CA GLN A 364 22.73 -0.35 -2.25
C GLN A 364 23.06 -1.82 -2.00
N MET A 365 23.09 -2.22 -0.73
CA MET A 365 23.23 -3.60 -0.30
C MET A 365 21.90 -4.07 0.27
N ILE A 366 21.48 -5.26 -0.15
CA ILE A 366 20.38 -6.00 0.47
C ILE A 366 20.87 -7.39 0.83
N GLY A 367 20.20 -8.05 1.76
CA GLY A 367 20.58 -9.40 2.15
C GLY A 367 19.44 -10.19 2.76
N VAL A 368 19.71 -11.47 2.96
CA VAL A 368 18.82 -12.40 3.65
C VAL A 368 19.62 -13.26 4.62
N TYR A 369 19.00 -13.63 5.72
CA TYR A 369 19.56 -14.51 6.74
C TYR A 369 18.77 -15.80 6.86
N SER A 370 19.47 -16.90 7.10
CA SER A 370 18.90 -18.15 7.62
C SER A 370 20.02 -19.11 8.04
N PRO A 371 19.78 -20.02 9.00
CA PRO A 371 20.73 -21.06 9.39
C PRO A 371 21.14 -21.97 8.22
N SER A 372 20.21 -22.18 7.27
CA SER A 372 20.37 -23.08 6.12
C SER A 372 20.92 -22.41 4.87
N LEU A 373 21.15 -21.09 4.86
CA LEU A 373 21.53 -20.41 3.61
C LEU A 373 22.82 -20.98 3.03
N PRO A 374 22.87 -21.19 1.71
CA PRO A 374 24.08 -21.63 1.06
C PRO A 374 25.20 -20.61 1.22
N THR A 375 26.41 -21.10 1.47
CA THR A 375 27.57 -20.24 1.76
C THR A 375 28.45 -20.02 0.52
N SER A 376 27.97 -20.44 -0.65
CA SER A 376 28.57 -20.19 -1.95
C SER A 376 27.59 -20.52 -3.09
N SER A 377 27.81 -19.87 -4.24
CA SER A 377 27.13 -20.12 -5.53
C SER A 377 25.61 -19.91 -5.56
N ALA A 378 25.02 -19.32 -4.51
CA ALA A 378 23.61 -18.96 -4.48
C ALA A 378 23.41 -17.50 -4.92
N LYS A 379 22.30 -17.21 -5.59
CA LYS A 379 21.97 -15.85 -6.01
C LYS A 379 20.81 -15.34 -5.18
N LEU A 380 20.97 -14.18 -4.56
CA LEU A 380 19.86 -13.39 -4.02
C LEU A 380 19.36 -12.43 -5.09
N ARG A 381 18.06 -12.43 -5.35
CA ARG A 381 17.40 -11.62 -6.39
C ARG A 381 16.05 -11.09 -5.91
N LEU A 382 15.54 -10.10 -6.60
CA LEU A 382 14.16 -9.61 -6.52
C LEU A 382 13.47 -9.98 -7.84
N THR A 383 12.15 -10.08 -7.80
CA THR A 383 11.33 -10.27 -9.01
C THR A 383 11.35 -9.03 -9.90
N GLY A 384 11.44 -9.25 -11.21
CA GLY A 384 11.16 -8.25 -12.23
C GLY A 384 12.32 -7.43 -12.80
N ASP A 385 11.99 -6.32 -13.44
CA ASP A 385 12.88 -5.48 -14.26
C ASP A 385 13.42 -4.24 -13.53
N GLY A 386 14.30 -3.47 -14.18
CA GLY A 386 14.88 -2.25 -13.61
C GLY A 386 15.97 -2.47 -12.56
N LEU A 387 16.47 -3.71 -12.41
CA LEU A 387 17.40 -4.12 -11.36
C LEU A 387 18.75 -4.53 -11.94
N THR A 388 19.84 -3.95 -11.42
CA THR A 388 21.21 -4.35 -11.75
C THR A 388 21.88 -4.93 -10.51
N TYR A 389 22.42 -6.15 -10.64
CA TYR A 389 23.10 -6.84 -9.56
C TYR A 389 24.61 -6.77 -9.73
N GLY A 390 25.30 -6.42 -8.65
CA GLY A 390 26.76 -6.48 -8.56
C GLY A 390 27.22 -7.76 -7.85
N LYS A 391 28.23 -7.60 -6.98
CA LYS A 391 28.83 -8.69 -6.22
C LYS A 391 27.84 -9.31 -5.22
N THR A 392 27.82 -10.64 -5.15
CA THR A 392 27.17 -11.39 -4.06
C THR A 392 28.24 -11.86 -3.07
N THR A 393 28.02 -11.65 -1.78
CA THR A 393 28.87 -12.12 -0.68
C THR A 393 28.13 -13.12 0.20
N TYR A 394 28.90 -13.96 0.88
CA TYR A 394 28.40 -15.02 1.76
C TYR A 394 29.18 -14.94 3.06
N ASP A 395 28.47 -14.73 4.15
CA ASP A 395 29.05 -14.55 5.47
C ASP A 395 28.40 -15.56 6.43
N GLN A 396 29.21 -16.33 7.15
CA GLN A 396 28.72 -17.35 8.07
C GLN A 396 28.70 -16.81 9.50
N GLY A 397 27.64 -17.15 10.26
CA GLY A 397 27.57 -16.83 11.69
C GLY A 397 27.64 -15.33 12.00
N VAL A 398 27.13 -14.47 11.11
CA VAL A 398 27.10 -13.00 11.31
C VAL A 398 26.29 -12.66 12.56
N PHE A 399 25.18 -13.38 12.76
CA PHE A 399 24.47 -13.49 14.01
C PHE A 399 24.49 -14.95 14.47
N VAL A 400 24.29 -15.20 15.78
CA VAL A 400 24.32 -16.55 16.34
C VAL A 400 23.33 -17.45 15.60
N GLY A 401 23.84 -18.45 14.87
CA GLY A 401 23.03 -19.40 14.12
C GLY A 401 22.58 -18.94 12.73
N PHE A 402 22.99 -17.77 12.23
CA PHE A 402 22.56 -17.25 10.93
C PHE A 402 23.72 -17.07 9.94
N ASN A 403 23.57 -17.69 8.76
CA ASN A 403 24.33 -17.32 7.58
C ASN A 403 23.66 -16.14 6.88
N LEU A 404 24.43 -15.35 6.15
CA LEU A 404 24.00 -14.17 5.40
C LEU A 404 24.42 -14.31 3.93
N ILE A 405 23.48 -14.06 3.03
CA ILE A 405 23.79 -13.74 1.63
C ILE A 405 23.48 -12.26 1.44
N THR A 406 24.47 -11.49 1.00
CA THR A 406 24.27 -10.09 0.60
C THR A 406 24.50 -9.94 -0.90
N VAL A 407 23.71 -9.12 -1.59
CA VAL A 407 23.98 -8.72 -2.97
C VAL A 407 23.96 -7.20 -3.11
N GLU A 408 24.89 -6.70 -3.93
CA GLU A 408 24.86 -5.32 -4.41
C GLU A 408 23.70 -5.17 -5.40
N LEU A 409 22.83 -4.20 -5.16
CA LEU A 409 21.67 -3.90 -5.99
C LEU A 409 21.66 -2.42 -6.36
N THR A 410 21.43 -2.14 -7.63
CA THR A 410 21.06 -0.80 -8.12
C THR A 410 19.67 -0.88 -8.74
N VAL A 411 18.75 -0.04 -8.24
CA VAL A 411 17.40 0.13 -8.80
C VAL A 411 17.42 1.34 -9.74
N ALA A 412 17.03 1.13 -11.00
CA ALA A 412 17.00 2.18 -12.00
C ALA A 412 15.98 3.27 -11.62
N LYS A 413 16.29 4.54 -11.91
CA LYS A 413 15.40 5.69 -11.58
C LYS A 413 14.02 5.61 -12.24
N ASN A 414 13.92 4.93 -13.36
CA ASN A 414 12.69 4.70 -14.10
C ASN A 414 12.08 3.31 -13.84
N ALA A 415 12.62 2.52 -12.90
CA ALA A 415 11.99 1.29 -12.46
C ALA A 415 10.57 1.61 -11.97
N LYS A 416 9.63 0.72 -12.30
CA LYS A 416 8.24 0.85 -11.86
C LYS A 416 8.15 0.56 -10.37
N PRO A 417 7.61 1.48 -9.56
CA PRO A 417 7.32 1.22 -8.16
C PRO A 417 6.36 0.04 -7.98
N GLY A 418 6.39 -0.54 -6.78
CA GLY A 418 5.47 -1.60 -6.35
C GLY A 418 6.15 -2.70 -5.56
N VAL A 419 5.31 -3.58 -5.02
CA VAL A 419 5.70 -4.68 -4.14
C VAL A 419 6.37 -5.81 -4.93
N ARG A 420 7.49 -6.34 -4.44
CA ARG A 420 8.35 -7.34 -5.05
C ARG A 420 8.65 -8.47 -4.10
N SER A 421 8.94 -9.64 -4.64
CA SER A 421 9.42 -10.78 -3.85
C SER A 421 10.94 -10.87 -3.90
N LEU A 422 11.54 -11.23 -2.76
CA LEU A 422 12.92 -11.67 -2.68
C LEU A 422 12.98 -13.17 -2.95
N TYR A 423 14.06 -13.64 -3.55
CA TYR A 423 14.33 -15.07 -3.63
C TYR A 423 15.81 -15.40 -3.61
N VAL A 424 16.13 -16.55 -3.02
CA VAL A 424 17.43 -17.18 -3.13
C VAL A 424 17.31 -18.36 -4.07
N GLU A 425 18.20 -18.46 -5.05
CA GLU A 425 18.30 -19.60 -5.95
C GLU A 425 19.70 -20.23 -5.92
N LYS A 426 19.76 -21.57 -5.92
CA LYS A 426 21.00 -22.33 -6.09
C LYS A 426 20.71 -23.63 -6.81
N GLY A 427 21.24 -23.78 -8.02
CA GLY A 427 20.90 -24.92 -8.88
C GLY A 427 19.40 -24.91 -9.18
N ASN A 428 18.70 -26.00 -8.85
CA ASN A 428 17.26 -26.14 -9.06
C ASN A 428 16.43 -25.83 -7.80
N ASP A 429 17.07 -25.46 -6.69
CA ASP A 429 16.37 -25.09 -5.46
C ASP A 429 16.18 -23.57 -5.42
N ARG A 430 14.97 -23.15 -5.03
CA ARG A 430 14.58 -21.74 -4.90
C ARG A 430 13.73 -21.56 -3.65
N SER A 431 14.05 -20.55 -2.85
CA SER A 431 13.19 -20.11 -1.74
C SER A 431 12.74 -18.69 -2.00
N TYR A 432 11.44 -18.46 -1.97
CA TYR A 432 10.86 -17.12 -2.05
C TYR A 432 10.64 -16.54 -0.65
N LEU A 433 10.64 -15.21 -0.60
CA LEU A 433 10.07 -14.42 0.46
C LEU A 433 9.13 -13.42 -0.20
N ASN A 434 7.82 -13.66 -0.07
CA ASN A 434 6.80 -13.07 -0.91
C ASN A 434 6.44 -11.65 -0.46
N GLY A 435 6.60 -10.68 -1.36
CA GLY A 435 6.17 -9.31 -1.13
C GLY A 435 6.89 -8.55 -0.01
N PHE A 436 8.08 -8.96 0.40
CA PHE A 436 8.81 -8.29 1.51
C PHE A 436 9.58 -7.03 1.11
N VAL A 437 9.55 -6.65 -0.15
CA VAL A 437 10.24 -5.45 -0.63
C VAL A 437 9.30 -4.59 -1.42
N GLU A 438 9.24 -3.31 -1.11
CA GLU A 438 8.56 -2.32 -1.96
C GLU A 438 9.59 -1.44 -2.66
N ILE A 439 9.52 -1.34 -3.98
CA ILE A 439 10.26 -0.31 -4.72
C ILE A 439 9.41 0.95 -4.71
N ILE A 440 9.91 2.04 -4.12
CA ILE A 440 9.13 3.28 -3.93
C ILE A 440 9.53 4.38 -4.93
N SER A 441 8.57 5.22 -5.31
CA SER A 441 8.73 6.27 -6.32
C SER A 441 9.49 7.51 -5.84
N GLY A 442 9.53 7.75 -4.53
CA GLY A 442 9.92 9.02 -3.90
C GLY A 442 8.80 10.08 -3.87
N THR A 443 7.65 9.77 -4.48
CA THR A 443 6.36 10.45 -4.36
C THR A 443 5.35 9.36 -4.01
N ASN A 444 4.62 9.53 -2.92
CA ASN A 444 3.64 8.55 -2.45
C ASN A 444 2.25 9.01 -2.89
N ASP A 445 1.37 8.08 -3.21
CA ASP A 445 0.01 8.35 -3.73
C ASP A 445 -0.87 7.16 -3.30
N TYR A 446 -1.07 7.04 -1.99
CA TYR A 446 -1.82 5.93 -1.39
C TYR A 446 -3.34 6.13 -1.48
N ASP A 447 -3.79 7.35 -1.81
CA ASP A 447 -5.20 7.65 -2.05
C ASP A 447 -5.59 7.70 -3.55
N PHE A 448 -4.64 7.35 -4.43
CA PHE A 448 -4.79 7.11 -5.86
C PHE A 448 -5.32 8.31 -6.66
N ASP A 449 -5.03 9.53 -6.20
CA ASP A 449 -5.51 10.76 -6.83
C ASP A 449 -4.44 11.49 -7.67
N GLY A 450 -3.18 11.05 -7.57
CA GLY A 450 -2.04 11.59 -8.34
C GLY A 450 -1.38 12.82 -7.70
N VAL A 451 -1.78 13.23 -6.50
CA VAL A 451 -1.09 14.21 -5.66
C VAL A 451 -0.15 13.49 -4.70
N ASP A 452 0.95 14.13 -4.32
CA ASP A 452 1.88 13.52 -3.37
C ASP A 452 1.28 13.54 -1.96
N ASP A 453 1.10 12.37 -1.34
CA ASP A 453 0.59 12.23 0.03
C ASP A 453 1.39 13.08 1.03
N ALA A 454 2.71 13.24 0.81
CA ALA A 454 3.54 14.06 1.68
C ALA A 454 3.11 15.54 1.64
N TRP A 455 2.75 16.05 0.46
CA TRP A 455 2.21 17.40 0.30
C TRP A 455 0.80 17.50 0.91
N GLN A 456 -0.07 16.50 0.67
CA GLN A 456 -1.41 16.50 1.27
C GLN A 456 -1.34 16.50 2.81
N ARG A 457 -0.43 15.73 3.41
CA ARG A 457 -0.24 15.68 4.87
C ARG A 457 0.28 16.99 5.47
N GLU A 458 1.02 17.78 4.70
CA GLU A 458 1.49 19.11 5.14
C GLU A 458 0.34 20.13 5.19
N HIS A 459 -0.65 19.99 4.30
CA HIS A 459 -1.71 20.99 4.11
C HIS A 459 -3.07 20.58 4.71
N PHE A 460 -3.31 19.28 4.91
CA PHE A 460 -4.59 18.77 5.40
C PHE A 460 -4.42 17.91 6.65
N PRO A 461 -5.22 18.13 7.71
CA PRO A 461 -5.21 17.24 8.89
C PRO A 461 -5.53 15.78 8.56
N VAL A 462 -6.35 15.56 7.52
CA VAL A 462 -6.71 14.24 6.99
C VAL A 462 -6.32 14.21 5.50
N PHE A 463 -5.21 13.55 5.18
CA PHE A 463 -4.56 13.70 3.87
C PHE A 463 -5.32 13.04 2.70
N ALA A 464 -6.15 12.02 2.95
CA ALA A 464 -6.96 11.33 1.94
C ALA A 464 -8.45 11.75 1.94
N SER A 465 -8.77 12.86 2.62
CA SER A 465 -10.12 13.40 2.74
C SER A 465 -10.71 13.85 1.40
N ALA A 466 -12.00 14.21 1.37
CA ALA A 466 -12.61 14.79 0.17
C ALA A 466 -12.02 16.16 -0.19
N ALA A 467 -11.56 16.93 0.80
CA ALA A 467 -11.00 18.27 0.60
C ALA A 467 -9.56 18.24 0.07
N SER A 468 -8.81 17.18 0.36
CA SER A 468 -7.42 17.03 -0.09
C SER A 468 -7.29 16.39 -1.47
N ARG A 469 -8.41 15.96 -2.08
CA ARG A 469 -8.41 15.31 -3.39
C ARG A 469 -7.84 16.20 -4.48
N ALA A 470 -7.15 15.60 -5.43
CA ALA A 470 -6.57 16.23 -6.62
C ALA A 470 -7.50 17.22 -7.35
N GLU A 471 -8.80 16.94 -7.35
CA GLU A 471 -9.84 17.70 -8.06
C GLU A 471 -10.58 18.73 -7.18
N ALA A 472 -10.30 18.75 -5.87
CA ALA A 472 -10.91 19.67 -4.93
C ALA A 472 -10.23 21.05 -4.97
N ASP A 473 -10.99 22.06 -4.59
CA ASP A 473 -10.62 23.48 -4.45
C ASP A 473 -11.15 23.93 -3.08
N PRO A 474 -10.38 23.71 -2.00
CA PRO A 474 -10.87 23.90 -0.64
C PRO A 474 -11.02 25.37 -0.24
N ASP A 475 -10.21 26.26 -0.80
CA ASP A 475 -10.25 27.70 -0.52
C ASP A 475 -11.12 28.51 -1.48
N GLY A 476 -11.53 27.90 -2.61
CA GLY A 476 -12.46 28.47 -3.58
C GLY A 476 -11.83 29.50 -4.52
N ASP A 477 -10.50 29.48 -4.68
CA ASP A 477 -9.78 30.42 -5.54
C ASP A 477 -9.84 30.05 -7.04
N GLY A 478 -10.39 28.87 -7.35
CA GLY A 478 -10.59 28.34 -8.69
C GLY A 478 -9.46 27.44 -9.19
N TYR A 479 -8.45 27.15 -8.37
CA TYR A 479 -7.40 26.17 -8.66
C TYR A 479 -7.63 24.90 -7.86
N LYS A 480 -7.35 23.76 -8.50
CA LYS A 480 -7.46 22.47 -7.84
C LYS A 480 -6.18 22.13 -7.10
N ASN A 481 -6.26 21.28 -6.08
CA ASN A 481 -5.10 20.76 -5.36
C ASN A 481 -4.00 20.19 -6.28
N SER A 482 -4.37 19.52 -7.38
CA SER A 482 -3.39 19.03 -8.37
C SER A 482 -2.62 20.15 -9.07
N GLU A 483 -3.28 21.28 -9.36
CA GLU A 483 -2.67 22.47 -9.96
C GLU A 483 -1.82 23.22 -8.94
N GLU A 484 -2.30 23.32 -7.71
CA GLU A 484 -1.61 23.98 -6.60
C GLU A 484 -0.37 23.21 -6.14
N HIS A 485 -0.44 21.89 -6.02
CA HIS A 485 0.72 21.04 -5.76
C HIS A 485 1.77 21.16 -6.89
N ALA A 486 1.32 21.22 -8.14
CA ALA A 486 2.23 21.46 -9.27
C ALA A 486 2.88 22.84 -9.19
N ALA A 487 2.13 23.85 -8.72
CA ALA A 487 2.56 25.23 -8.58
C ALA A 487 3.26 25.57 -7.26
N GLY A 488 3.27 24.66 -6.27
CA GLY A 488 3.83 24.84 -4.93
C GLY A 488 3.11 25.89 -4.08
N ASN A 489 1.78 25.92 -4.18
CA ASN A 489 0.91 26.82 -3.43
C ASN A 489 0.28 26.14 -2.21
N ASP A 490 -0.26 26.97 -1.32
CA ASP A 490 -1.06 26.55 -0.16
C ASP A 490 -2.55 26.46 -0.55
N PRO A 491 -3.14 25.25 -0.61
CA PRO A 491 -4.51 25.00 -1.04
C PRO A 491 -5.60 25.44 -0.05
N ASN A 492 -5.19 25.96 1.10
CA ASN A 492 -6.11 26.46 2.13
C ASN A 492 -6.06 27.98 2.24
N ASN A 493 -5.49 28.67 1.25
CA ASN A 493 -5.28 30.10 1.28
C ASN A 493 -5.64 30.73 -0.07
N GLU A 494 -6.82 31.33 -0.13
CA GLU A 494 -7.38 31.98 -1.34
C GLU A 494 -6.47 33.06 -1.98
N ASN A 495 -5.42 33.50 -1.28
CA ASN A 495 -4.44 34.47 -1.78
C ASN A 495 -3.16 33.80 -2.33
N SER A 496 -3.07 32.48 -2.30
CA SER A 496 -1.94 31.64 -2.71
C SER A 496 -2.17 31.03 -4.11
N PHE A 497 -2.46 31.85 -5.11
CA PHE A 497 -2.71 31.35 -6.47
C PHE A 497 -1.40 31.15 -7.26
N PRO A 498 -1.38 30.27 -8.30
CA PRO A 498 -0.22 30.02 -9.14
C PRO A 498 0.25 31.28 -9.89
N GLN A 499 1.15 32.07 -9.31
CA GLN A 499 1.75 33.22 -9.99
C GLN A 499 2.86 32.76 -10.93
N LEU A 500 2.47 32.29 -12.12
CA LEU A 500 3.42 32.13 -13.23
C LEU A 500 3.55 33.46 -13.98
N GLU A 501 4.33 34.38 -13.42
CA GLU A 501 4.55 35.70 -14.03
C GLU A 501 5.79 35.70 -14.95
N ILE A 502 5.60 36.15 -16.20
CA ILE A 502 6.72 36.49 -17.09
C ILE A 502 7.21 37.87 -16.71
N ASN A 503 8.24 37.91 -15.87
CA ASN A 503 8.78 39.15 -15.31
C ASN A 503 9.56 40.00 -16.32
N ASN A 504 10.17 39.36 -17.33
CA ASN A 504 11.00 40.07 -18.29
C ASN A 504 11.05 39.37 -19.64
N ILE A 505 10.95 40.15 -20.71
CA ILE A 505 11.19 39.73 -22.09
C ILE A 505 12.25 40.65 -22.69
N THR A 506 13.41 40.09 -23.04
CA THR A 506 14.52 40.84 -23.66
C THR A 506 14.81 40.31 -25.05
N VAL A 507 14.83 41.19 -26.04
CA VAL A 507 15.14 40.85 -27.44
C VAL A 507 16.54 41.37 -27.78
N ASN A 508 17.44 40.50 -28.25
CA ASN A 508 18.78 40.88 -28.67
C ASN A 508 19.26 40.06 -29.89
N GLU A 509 20.55 40.14 -30.21
CA GLU A 509 21.12 39.46 -31.38
C GLU A 509 20.98 37.93 -31.35
N ASN A 510 20.84 37.35 -30.17
CA ASN A 510 20.73 35.90 -29.96
C ASN A 510 19.27 35.40 -29.94
N GLY A 511 18.27 36.29 -30.05
CA GLY A 511 16.85 35.93 -30.06
C GLY A 511 16.03 36.64 -28.99
N THR A 512 14.88 36.06 -28.62
CA THR A 512 14.00 36.56 -27.54
C THR A 512 14.21 35.74 -26.28
N THR A 513 14.71 36.36 -25.22
CA THR A 513 14.83 35.73 -23.90
C THR A 513 13.60 36.05 -23.06
N ILE A 514 12.90 35.00 -22.64
CA ILE A 514 11.75 35.05 -21.74
C ILE A 514 12.23 34.61 -20.37
N GLN A 515 12.00 35.42 -19.34
CA GLN A 515 12.29 35.12 -17.94
C GLN A 515 10.99 35.14 -17.13
N TRP A 516 10.80 34.13 -16.30
CA TRP A 516 9.63 33.97 -15.42
C TRP A 516 10.04 33.51 -14.03
N ASP A 517 9.19 33.75 -13.04
CA ASP A 517 9.34 33.16 -11.71
C ASP A 517 9.09 31.66 -11.74
N SER A 518 9.90 30.90 -11.01
CA SER A 518 9.88 29.44 -11.08
C SER A 518 10.25 28.80 -9.76
N LEU A 519 9.68 27.63 -9.47
CA LEU A 519 10.07 26.85 -8.29
C LEU A 519 11.22 25.90 -8.61
N PRO A 520 12.31 25.88 -7.82
CA PRO A 520 13.40 24.91 -7.98
C PRO A 520 12.88 23.47 -8.06
N GLY A 521 13.35 22.70 -9.04
CA GLY A 521 12.95 21.30 -9.26
C GLY A 521 11.79 21.12 -10.24
N LYS A 522 10.89 22.10 -10.38
CA LYS A 522 9.74 22.03 -11.31
C LYS A 522 10.17 22.25 -12.77
N ARG A 523 9.36 21.79 -13.72
CA ARG A 523 9.63 21.86 -15.16
C ARG A 523 8.67 22.83 -15.87
N TYR A 524 9.19 23.55 -16.85
CA TYR A 524 8.44 24.57 -17.59
C TYR A 524 8.65 24.45 -19.10
N GLN A 525 7.57 24.50 -19.89
CA GLN A 525 7.62 24.56 -21.34
C GLN A 525 7.28 25.97 -21.83
N VAL A 526 8.17 26.54 -22.63
CA VAL A 526 7.88 27.78 -23.37
C VAL A 526 7.20 27.44 -24.68
N TRP A 527 6.16 28.19 -25.02
CA TRP A 527 5.46 28.11 -26.28
C TRP A 527 5.47 29.46 -26.97
N SER A 528 5.49 29.46 -28.29
CA SER A 528 5.37 30.68 -29.08
C SER A 528 4.38 30.54 -30.23
N LYS A 529 3.79 31.67 -30.65
CA LYS A 529 2.93 31.78 -31.84
C LYS A 529 3.02 33.19 -32.43
N LYS A 530 2.74 33.30 -33.74
CA LYS A 530 2.85 34.55 -34.52
C LYS A 530 1.60 35.44 -34.50
N ASP A 531 0.45 34.88 -34.16
CA ASP A 531 -0.83 35.59 -34.19
C ASP A 531 -1.69 35.13 -33.01
N VAL A 532 -2.27 36.07 -32.27
CA VAL A 532 -3.04 35.77 -31.06
C VAL A 532 -4.32 34.98 -31.35
N ALA A 533 -4.96 35.20 -32.50
CA ALA A 533 -6.28 34.67 -32.84
C ALA A 533 -6.25 33.48 -33.81
N LYS A 534 -5.23 33.38 -34.68
CA LYS A 534 -5.23 32.44 -35.82
C LYS A 534 -4.09 31.44 -35.84
N ALA A 535 -3.06 31.62 -35.01
CA ALA A 535 -1.90 30.73 -34.99
C ALA A 535 -1.97 29.69 -33.85
N THR A 536 -1.47 28.49 -34.12
CA THR A 536 -1.32 27.41 -33.14
C THR A 536 -0.04 27.60 -32.33
N TRP A 537 -0.10 27.33 -31.02
CA TRP A 537 1.08 27.33 -30.16
C TRP A 537 2.10 26.27 -30.60
N LYS A 538 3.36 26.66 -30.71
CA LYS A 538 4.50 25.76 -31.01
C LYS A 538 5.45 25.72 -29.81
N LYS A 539 6.00 24.54 -29.52
CA LYS A 539 7.01 24.39 -28.47
C LYS A 539 8.29 25.14 -28.85
N VAL A 540 8.83 25.91 -27.91
CA VAL A 540 10.14 26.56 -28.04
C VAL A 540 11.13 25.79 -27.18
N GLY A 541 11.99 25.01 -27.84
CA GLY A 541 12.98 24.17 -27.17
C GLY A 541 12.36 23.08 -26.28
N GLU A 542 13.24 22.39 -25.55
CA GLU A 542 12.88 21.39 -24.56
C GLU A 542 12.43 22.03 -23.24
N PRO A 543 11.61 21.34 -22.42
CA PRO A 543 11.24 21.81 -21.09
C PRO A 543 12.45 22.12 -20.20
N GLN A 544 12.40 23.25 -19.50
CA GLN A 544 13.45 23.68 -18.58
C GLN A 544 13.14 23.26 -17.16
N THR A 545 14.05 22.52 -16.51
CA THR A 545 13.99 22.28 -15.07
C THR A 545 14.55 23.47 -14.33
N ALA A 546 13.71 24.14 -13.55
CA ALA A 546 14.09 25.27 -12.73
C ALA A 546 15.11 24.85 -11.67
N ARG A 547 16.13 25.68 -11.48
CA ARG A 547 17.19 25.45 -10.47
C ARG A 547 17.15 26.46 -9.31
N ARG A 548 16.30 27.48 -9.43
CA ARG A 548 16.19 28.64 -8.54
C ARG A 548 14.80 29.28 -8.71
N ALA A 549 14.55 30.35 -7.95
CA ALA A 549 13.31 31.13 -7.95
C ALA A 549 12.92 31.78 -9.30
N PHE A 550 13.79 31.73 -10.32
CA PHE A 550 13.48 32.22 -11.68
C PHE A 550 14.20 31.40 -12.76
N THR A 551 13.55 31.25 -13.90
CA THR A 551 14.07 30.52 -15.06
C THR A 551 13.96 31.40 -16.30
N PHE A 552 14.82 31.15 -17.28
CA PHE A 552 14.76 31.83 -18.56
C PHE A 552 15.03 30.88 -19.72
N LEU A 553 14.50 31.19 -20.89
CA LEU A 553 14.76 30.49 -22.14
C LEU A 553 14.89 31.52 -23.27
N THR A 554 15.86 31.32 -24.16
CA THR A 554 16.03 32.12 -25.36
C THR A 554 15.45 31.39 -26.57
N ASP A 555 14.43 31.96 -27.21
CA ASP A 555 13.92 31.55 -28.51
C ASP A 555 14.84 32.12 -29.61
N PRO A 556 15.61 31.29 -30.35
CA PRO A 556 16.54 31.77 -31.36
C PRO A 556 15.86 32.08 -32.72
N SER A 557 14.53 31.98 -32.81
CA SER A 557 13.80 32.22 -34.06
C SER A 557 13.92 33.67 -34.56
N GLU A 558 13.72 33.82 -35.87
CA GLU A 558 13.95 35.07 -36.60
C GLU A 558 13.06 36.22 -36.11
N ARG A 559 13.63 37.43 -36.04
CA ARG A 559 13.16 38.57 -35.22
C ARG A 559 12.02 39.39 -35.86
N GLU A 560 11.26 38.82 -36.80
CA GLU A 560 10.21 39.56 -37.50
C GLU A 560 8.80 39.04 -37.21
N GLU A 561 7.87 39.99 -37.11
CA GLU A 561 6.48 39.91 -36.60
C GLU A 561 6.33 39.87 -35.07
N ILE A 562 5.18 40.35 -34.59
CA ILE A 562 4.79 40.28 -33.18
C ILE A 562 4.69 38.80 -32.80
N GLN A 563 5.57 38.34 -31.91
CA GLN A 563 5.53 36.98 -31.37
C GLN A 563 4.87 37.00 -29.99
N PHE A 564 3.96 36.06 -29.76
CA PHE A 564 3.33 35.84 -28.47
C PHE A 564 3.97 34.63 -27.80
N TYR A 565 4.24 34.75 -26.51
CA TYR A 565 4.81 33.68 -25.69
C TYR A 565 3.85 33.31 -24.58
N ARG A 566 3.88 32.04 -24.18
CA ARG A 566 3.37 31.60 -22.88
C ARG A 566 4.36 30.62 -22.27
N VAL A 567 4.40 30.62 -20.94
CA VAL A 567 5.09 29.59 -20.17
C VAL A 567 4.02 28.69 -19.58
N GLN A 568 4.26 27.39 -19.56
CA GLN A 568 3.39 26.40 -18.96
C GLN A 568 4.21 25.57 -17.96
N ALA A 569 3.76 25.51 -16.70
CA ALA A 569 4.27 24.53 -15.74
C ALA A 569 3.84 23.12 -16.18
N LEU A 570 4.76 22.15 -16.09
CA LEU A 570 4.48 20.75 -16.40
C LEU A 570 4.36 19.94 -15.10
N PRO A 571 3.57 18.86 -15.08
CA PRO A 571 3.52 17.90 -13.97
C PRO A 571 4.90 17.35 -13.61
#